data_AF-A0A7K3MA99-F1
#
_entry.id   AF-A0A7K3MA99-F1
#
_cell.length_a   1.000
_cell.length_b   1.000
_cell.length_c   1.000
_cell.angle_alpha   90.00
_cell.angle_beta   90.00
_cell.angle_gamma   90.00
#
_symmetry.space_group_name_H-M   'P 1'
#
loop_
_entity.id
_entity.type
_entity.pdbx_description
1 polymer ?
#
loop_
_entity_poly.entity_id
_entity_poly.type
_entity_poly.pdbx_seq_one_letter_code
_entity_poly.pdbx_strand_id
1 'polypeptide(L)'
;MSVSVYTLTTLMRANEQRRVVVSGIDLPQRHFWIFLLALPPSMAVTGIFWPLFGQLAVLAVPVVEAAAFGAFLGRSRRGLQLRVWQRLLDKRRSKSGRFLHCGVEVVLSECEWARIMSNAAPVTPRLLTAANSAEELGIAIEPAPLSAAEARRQSRMAKAEAAAVADRERDWDTAMPDTSLLELIEDDAPAVPTDGGVSQW
;
A
#
# COMPACT_ATOMS: atom_id res chain seq x y z
N MET A 1 -0.29 24.59 -6.78
CA MET A 1 -0.67 23.16 -6.83
C MET A 1 -1.53 22.86 -5.62
N SER A 2 -2.84 22.76 -5.80
CA SER A 2 -3.77 22.37 -4.74
C SER A 2 -3.59 20.89 -4.44
N VAL A 3 -3.23 20.56 -3.20
CA VAL A 3 -3.19 19.17 -2.72
C VAL A 3 -4.64 18.74 -2.49
N SER A 4 -5.17 17.90 -3.38
CA SER A 4 -6.46 17.26 -3.19
C SER A 4 -6.35 16.30 -2.00
N VAL A 5 -6.89 16.70 -0.85
CA VAL A 5 -7.11 15.81 0.28
C VAL A 5 -8.13 14.78 -0.16
N TYR A 6 -7.66 13.63 -0.63
CA TYR A 6 -8.51 12.50 -0.97
C TYR A 6 -9.32 12.13 0.27
N THR A 7 -10.62 12.41 0.21
CA THR A 7 -11.57 12.24 1.30
C THR A 7 -11.65 10.75 1.62
N LEU A 8 -11.05 10.33 2.74
CA LEU A 8 -11.09 8.97 3.29
C LEU A 8 -12.53 8.40 3.38
N THR A 9 -13.52 9.30 3.42
CA THR A 9 -14.95 9.01 3.35
C THR A 9 -15.35 8.16 2.14
N THR A 10 -14.74 8.37 0.97
CA THR A 10 -15.02 7.59 -0.24
C THR A 10 -14.51 6.15 -0.11
N LEU A 11 -13.36 5.95 0.51
CA LEU A 11 -12.78 4.62 0.78
C LEU A 11 -13.57 3.87 1.85
N MET A 12 -14.11 4.56 2.87
CA MET A 12 -14.96 3.93 3.88
C MET A 12 -16.31 3.46 3.31
N ARG A 13 -16.98 4.29 2.50
CA ARG A 13 -18.23 3.91 1.81
C ARG A 13 -18.07 2.73 0.87
N ALA A 14 -16.93 2.68 0.16
CA ALA A 14 -16.61 1.55 -0.73
C ALA A 14 -16.38 0.24 0.02
N ASN A 15 -16.02 0.30 1.32
CA ASN A 15 -15.81 -0.88 2.15
C ASN A 15 -17.11 -1.38 2.79
N GLU A 16 -18.05 -0.47 3.07
CA GLU A 16 -19.40 -0.78 3.59
C GLU A 16 -20.21 -1.61 2.60
N GLN A 17 -20.08 -1.35 1.29
CA GLN A 17 -20.77 -2.10 0.22
C GLN A 17 -20.31 -3.55 0.05
N ARG A 18 -19.29 -4.00 0.80
CA ARG A 18 -18.70 -5.35 0.67
C ARG A 18 -19.09 -6.27 1.81
N ARG A 19 -20.23 -6.01 2.47
CA ARG A 19 -20.74 -6.75 3.62
C ARG A 19 -22.10 -7.38 3.28
N VAL A 20 -22.32 -8.59 3.77
CA VAL A 20 -23.55 -9.36 3.60
C VAL A 20 -24.03 -9.73 4.99
N VAL A 21 -25.26 -9.33 5.31
CA VAL A 21 -25.89 -9.65 6.60
C VAL A 21 -26.73 -10.90 6.43
N VAL A 22 -26.32 -11.99 7.08
CA VAL A 22 -27.07 -13.25 7.10
C VAL A 22 -27.48 -13.52 8.54
N SER A 23 -28.78 -13.57 8.80
CA SER A 23 -29.33 -13.90 10.14
C SER A 23 -28.76 -13.03 11.27
N GLY A 24 -28.54 -11.73 11.01
CA GLY A 24 -27.99 -10.77 11.98
C GLY A 24 -26.46 -10.81 12.14
N ILE A 25 -25.77 -11.70 11.41
CA ILE A 25 -24.30 -11.74 11.39
C ILE A 25 -23.82 -10.95 10.16
N ASP A 26 -22.99 -9.94 10.40
CA ASP A 26 -22.35 -9.14 9.37
C ASP A 26 -21.04 -9.82 8.94
N LEU A 27 -21.02 -10.35 7.72
CA LEU A 27 -19.88 -11.04 7.12
C LEU A 27 -19.37 -10.25 5.91
N PRO A 28 -18.05 -10.15 5.68
CA PRO A 28 -17.55 -9.62 4.42
C PRO A 28 -18.01 -10.54 3.27
N GLN A 29 -18.52 -9.95 2.19
CA GLN A 29 -19.07 -10.63 1.01
C GLN A 29 -18.12 -11.70 0.46
N ARG A 30 -16.81 -11.46 0.58
CA ARG A 30 -15.81 -12.44 0.20
C ARG A 30 -15.86 -13.73 1.03
N HIS A 31 -16.01 -13.63 2.35
CA HIS A 31 -16.13 -14.81 3.20
C HIS A 31 -17.42 -15.55 2.91
N PHE A 32 -18.50 -14.82 2.63
CA PHE A 32 -19.77 -15.40 2.20
C PHE A 32 -19.60 -16.24 0.92
N TRP A 33 -18.93 -15.71 -0.10
CA TRP A 33 -18.65 -16.47 -1.32
C TRP A 33 -17.74 -17.68 -1.10
N ILE A 34 -16.71 -17.56 -0.25
CA ILE A 34 -15.83 -18.69 0.10
C ILE A 34 -16.63 -19.80 0.79
N PHE A 35 -17.49 -19.43 1.74
CA PHE A 35 -18.37 -20.37 2.44
C PHE A 35 -19.32 -21.07 1.45
N LEU A 36 -19.98 -20.30 0.59
CA LEU A 36 -20.91 -20.84 -0.41
C LEU A 36 -20.21 -21.79 -1.39
N LEU A 37 -18.98 -21.47 -1.81
CA LEU A 37 -18.20 -22.31 -2.71
C LEU A 37 -17.61 -23.56 -2.03
N ALA A 38 -17.38 -23.52 -0.73
CA ALA A 38 -16.87 -24.65 0.06
C ALA A 38 -17.96 -25.66 0.45
N LEU A 39 -19.24 -25.28 0.37
CA LEU A 39 -20.37 -26.11 0.78
C LEU A 39 -20.58 -27.35 -0.13
N PRO A 40 -20.54 -27.27 -1.47
CA PRO A 40 -20.64 -28.47 -2.31
C PRO A 40 -19.56 -29.54 -2.05
N PRO A 41 -18.25 -29.21 -1.98
CA PRO A 41 -17.24 -30.22 -1.70
C PRO A 41 -17.33 -30.76 -0.27
N SER A 42 -17.75 -29.97 0.72
CA SER A 42 -17.96 -30.46 2.09
C SER A 42 -19.11 -31.47 2.18
N MET A 43 -20.21 -31.23 1.45
CA MET A 43 -21.30 -32.21 1.31
C MET A 43 -20.85 -33.48 0.60
N ALA A 44 -20.05 -33.36 -0.48
CA ALA A 44 -19.52 -34.52 -1.20
C ALA A 44 -18.64 -35.40 -0.30
N VAL A 45 -17.71 -34.80 0.45
CA VAL A 45 -16.87 -35.52 1.42
C VAL A 45 -17.74 -36.17 2.50
N THR A 46 -18.73 -35.45 3.04
CA THR A 46 -19.63 -36.00 4.04
C THR A 46 -20.42 -37.22 3.53
N GLY A 47 -20.91 -37.17 2.28
CA GLY A 47 -21.62 -38.28 1.65
C GLY A 47 -20.75 -39.52 1.45
N ILE A 48 -19.48 -39.34 1.10
CA ILE A 48 -18.50 -40.43 0.96
C ILE A 48 -18.20 -41.09 2.31
N PHE A 49 -18.07 -40.30 3.38
CA PHE A 49 -17.74 -40.79 4.72
C PHE A 49 -18.97 -41.30 5.50
N TRP A 50 -20.18 -41.00 5.05
CA TRP A 50 -21.44 -41.38 5.70
C TRP A 50 -21.58 -42.88 6.01
N PRO A 51 -21.34 -43.83 5.07
CA PRO A 51 -21.51 -45.25 5.38
C PRO A 51 -20.47 -45.81 6.36
N LEU A 52 -19.32 -45.15 6.52
CA LEU A 52 -18.26 -45.61 7.43
C LEU A 52 -18.46 -45.08 8.86
N PHE A 53 -18.85 -43.81 9.01
CA PHE A 53 -18.86 -43.10 10.30
C PHE A 53 -20.28 -42.71 10.76
N GLY A 54 -21.29 -42.89 9.92
CA GLY A 54 -22.68 -42.52 10.22
C GLY A 54 -22.79 -41.03 10.57
N GLN A 55 -23.40 -40.75 11.73
CA GLN A 55 -23.61 -39.38 12.21
C GLN A 55 -22.31 -38.60 12.46
N LEU A 56 -21.19 -39.28 12.76
CA LEU A 56 -19.90 -38.60 12.94
C LEU A 56 -19.37 -37.98 11.64
N ALA A 57 -19.86 -38.41 10.48
CA ALA A 57 -19.49 -37.81 9.19
C ALA A 57 -19.90 -36.33 9.10
N VAL A 58 -20.89 -35.87 9.87
CA VAL A 58 -21.31 -34.45 9.91
C VAL A 58 -20.16 -33.54 10.37
N LEU A 59 -19.23 -34.04 11.20
CA LEU A 59 -18.04 -33.28 11.61
C LEU A 59 -17.07 -33.02 10.45
N ALA A 60 -17.18 -33.73 9.32
CA ALA A 60 -16.36 -33.46 8.14
C ALA A 60 -16.69 -32.09 7.52
N VAL A 61 -17.93 -31.60 7.65
CA VAL A 61 -18.34 -30.30 7.08
C VAL A 61 -17.50 -29.14 7.62
N PRO A 62 -17.47 -28.86 8.94
CA PRO A 62 -16.68 -27.75 9.47
C PRO A 62 -15.18 -27.93 9.25
N VAL A 63 -14.67 -29.18 9.18
CA VAL A 63 -13.27 -29.47 8.90
C VAL A 63 -12.90 -29.09 7.47
N VAL A 64 -13.72 -29.48 6.48
CA VAL A 64 -13.51 -29.14 5.07
C VAL A 64 -13.67 -27.64 4.85
N GLU A 65 -14.67 -27.01 5.47
CA GLU A 65 -14.84 -25.55 5.40
C GLU A 65 -13.65 -24.80 6.00
N ALA A 66 -13.17 -25.21 7.18
CA ALA A 66 -11.99 -24.61 7.81
C ALA A 66 -10.74 -24.77 6.93
N ALA A 67 -10.55 -25.93 6.31
CA ALA A 67 -9.46 -26.18 5.38
C ALA A 67 -9.56 -25.31 4.12
N ALA A 68 -10.74 -25.21 3.50
CA ALA A 68 -10.99 -24.36 2.34
C ALA A 68 -10.78 -22.88 2.67
N PHE A 69 -11.29 -22.43 3.82
CA PHE A 69 -11.11 -21.06 4.31
C PHE A 69 -9.63 -20.76 4.55
N GLY A 70 -8.90 -21.66 5.23
CA GLY A 70 -7.46 -21.55 5.44
C GLY A 70 -6.66 -21.46 4.13
N ALA A 71 -7.01 -22.30 3.14
CA ALA A 71 -6.41 -22.28 1.82
C ALA A 71 -6.67 -20.95 1.08
N PHE A 72 -7.91 -20.44 1.15
CA PHE A 72 -8.29 -19.20 0.47
C PHE A 72 -7.69 -17.96 1.13
N LEU A 73 -7.67 -17.89 2.47
CA LEU A 73 -6.98 -16.84 3.20
C LEU A 73 -5.47 -16.88 2.97
N GLY A 74 -4.90 -18.08 2.87
CA GLY A 74 -3.50 -18.28 2.49
C GLY A 74 -3.20 -17.74 1.08
N ARG A 75 -4.06 -18.04 0.10
CA ARG A 75 -3.90 -17.66 -1.32
C ARG A 75 -4.20 -16.18 -1.58
N SER A 76 -5.11 -15.58 -0.81
CA SER A 76 -5.55 -14.19 -0.92
C SER A 76 -4.45 -13.13 -0.75
N ARG A 77 -3.27 -13.48 -0.26
CA ARG A 77 -2.20 -12.53 0.07
C ARG A 77 -1.45 -11.99 -1.16
N ARG A 78 -2.14 -11.79 -2.28
CA ARG A 78 -1.57 -11.33 -3.56
C ARG A 78 -1.91 -9.89 -3.93
N GLY A 79 -2.59 -9.13 -3.08
CA GLY A 79 -2.79 -7.70 -3.31
C GLY A 79 -2.74 -6.94 -1.98
N LEU A 80 -1.70 -6.12 -1.81
CA LEU A 80 -1.53 -5.11 -0.76
C LEU A 80 -1.33 -5.53 0.71
N GLN A 81 -1.01 -6.80 1.00
CA GLN A 81 -0.44 -7.14 2.31
C GLN A 81 0.81 -7.98 2.12
N LEU A 82 1.89 -7.62 2.82
CA LEU A 82 3.10 -8.46 2.93
C LEU A 82 2.65 -9.89 3.23
N ARG A 83 3.09 -10.85 2.41
CA ARG A 83 2.82 -12.27 2.68
C ARG A 83 3.27 -12.55 4.12
N VAL A 84 2.50 -13.27 4.94
CA VAL A 84 2.91 -13.52 6.35
C VAL A 84 4.30 -14.14 6.45
N TRP A 85 4.71 -14.91 5.44
CA TRP A 85 6.08 -15.36 5.28
C TRP A 85 7.10 -14.20 5.14
N GLN A 86 6.83 -13.21 4.30
CA GLN A 86 7.63 -11.97 4.22
C GLN A 86 7.59 -11.19 5.54
N ARG A 87 6.45 -11.11 6.23
CA ARG A 87 6.39 -10.50 7.57
C ARG A 87 7.29 -11.22 8.57
N LEU A 88 7.34 -12.56 8.52
CA LEU A 88 8.23 -13.35 9.36
C LEU A 88 9.71 -13.16 8.98
N LEU A 89 10.02 -13.13 7.68
CA LEU A 89 11.36 -12.88 7.17
C LEU A 89 11.84 -11.46 7.52
N ASP A 90 10.99 -10.45 7.36
CA ASP A 90 11.27 -9.07 7.71
C ASP A 90 11.42 -8.93 9.21
N LYS A 91 10.62 -9.63 10.03
CA LYS A 91 10.83 -9.66 11.49
C LYS A 91 12.19 -10.26 11.87
N ARG A 92 12.70 -11.23 11.11
CA ARG A 92 14.03 -11.82 11.32
C ARG A 92 15.17 -10.96 10.76
N ARG A 93 14.93 -10.19 9.70
CA ARG A 93 15.91 -9.30 9.05
C ARG A 93 15.94 -7.90 9.65
N SER A 94 14.88 -7.50 10.34
CA SER A 94 14.78 -6.26 11.11
C SER A 94 15.88 -6.22 12.16
N LYS A 95 16.92 -5.43 11.90
CA LYS A 95 17.93 -5.03 12.87
C LYS A 95 17.53 -3.66 13.44
N SER A 96 17.82 -3.42 14.73
CA SER A 96 17.54 -2.15 15.39
C SER A 96 18.10 -0.98 14.57
N GLY A 97 17.23 -0.02 14.23
CA GLY A 97 17.60 1.19 13.47
C GLY A 97 17.41 1.11 11.95
N ARG A 98 16.84 0.03 11.40
CA ARG A 98 16.58 -0.08 9.95
C ARG A 98 15.14 -0.47 9.66
N PHE A 99 14.49 0.28 8.79
CA PHE A 99 13.08 0.07 8.44
C PHE A 99 12.99 -0.62 7.07
N LEU A 100 12.18 -1.68 6.98
CA LEU A 100 11.87 -2.35 5.73
C LEU A 100 10.50 -1.87 5.25
N HIS A 101 10.47 -1.13 4.15
CA HIS A 101 9.23 -0.73 3.49
C HIS A 101 9.12 -1.46 2.16
N CYS A 102 8.12 -2.33 2.02
CA CYS A 102 7.87 -3.10 0.79
C CYS A 102 9.09 -3.93 0.30
N GLY A 103 9.89 -4.45 1.24
CA GLY A 103 11.10 -5.23 0.92
C GLY A 103 12.32 -4.39 0.53
N VAL A 104 12.19 -3.05 0.51
CA VAL A 104 13.30 -2.11 0.36
C VAL A 104 13.71 -1.65 1.75
N GLU A 105 15.01 -1.75 2.03
CA GLU A 105 15.59 -1.24 3.27
C GLU A 105 15.75 0.28 3.15
N VAL A 106 15.01 1.03 3.97
CA VAL A 106 15.10 2.48 4.04
C VAL A 106 15.87 2.82 5.31
N VAL A 107 17.06 3.38 5.12
CA VAL A 107 17.85 3.95 6.22
C VAL A 107 17.31 5.35 6.47
N LEU A 108 16.60 5.52 7.58
CA LEU A 108 16.06 6.81 7.99
C LEU A 108 17.08 7.51 8.87
N SER A 109 17.36 8.79 8.61
CA SER A 109 18.07 9.63 9.55
C SER A 109 17.22 9.90 10.80
N GLU A 110 17.85 10.21 11.93
CA GLU A 110 17.12 10.52 13.19
C GLU A 110 16.10 11.65 13.01
N CYS A 111 16.40 12.63 12.15
CA CYS A 111 15.51 13.74 11.81
C CYS A 111 14.27 13.27 11.04
N GLU A 112 14.41 12.34 10.10
CA GLU A 112 13.28 11.78 9.34
C GLU A 112 12.43 10.88 10.23
N TRP A 113 13.06 10.15 11.16
CA TRP A 113 12.36 9.33 12.14
C TRP A 113 11.46 10.18 13.05
N ALA A 114 11.99 11.30 13.57
CA ALA A 114 11.22 12.25 14.36
C ALA A 114 10.03 12.81 13.58
N ARG A 115 10.21 13.10 12.28
CA ARG A 115 9.15 13.61 11.40
C ARG A 115 8.07 12.56 11.11
N ILE A 116 8.44 11.30 10.91
CA ILE A 116 7.47 10.21 10.73
C ILE A 116 6.69 9.99 12.03
N MET A 117 7.36 9.97 13.18
CA MET A 117 6.71 9.79 14.48
C MET A 117 5.80 10.96 14.84
N SER A 118 6.19 12.22 14.54
CA SER A 118 5.33 13.38 14.77
C SER A 118 4.08 13.36 13.90
N ASN A 119 4.18 12.83 12.68
CA ASN A 119 3.04 12.69 11.76
C ASN A 119 2.20 11.42 12.03
N ALA A 120 2.78 10.42 12.70
CA ALA A 120 2.09 9.19 13.11
C ALA A 120 1.37 9.33 14.46
N ALA A 121 1.49 10.48 15.13
CA ALA A 121 0.72 10.76 16.33
C ALA A 121 -0.77 10.57 16.02
N PRO A 122 -1.52 9.82 16.85
CA PRO A 122 -2.93 9.57 16.61
C PRO A 122 -3.63 10.93 16.52
N VAL A 123 -4.23 11.21 15.37
CA VAL A 123 -5.05 12.41 15.20
C VAL A 123 -6.21 12.25 16.18
N THR A 124 -6.12 12.93 17.32
CA THR A 124 -7.16 12.82 18.34
C THR A 124 -8.46 13.36 17.76
N PRO A 125 -9.62 12.74 18.08
CA PRO A 125 -10.92 13.17 17.54
C PRO A 125 -11.16 14.67 17.74
N ARG A 126 -10.65 15.23 18.85
CA ARG A 126 -10.73 16.65 19.19
C ARG A 126 -10.04 17.57 18.17
N LEU A 127 -8.91 17.14 17.59
CA LEU A 127 -8.21 17.90 16.54
C LEU A 127 -8.94 17.83 15.20
N LEU A 128 -9.58 16.70 14.89
CA LEU A 128 -10.43 16.59 13.71
C LEU A 128 -11.69 17.45 13.85
N THR A 129 -12.33 17.47 15.03
CA THR A 129 -13.48 18.35 15.26
C THR A 129 -13.07 19.81 15.17
N ALA A 130 -11.93 20.20 15.76
CA ALA A 130 -11.44 21.58 15.68
C ALA A 130 -11.08 22.01 14.24
N ALA A 131 -10.42 21.13 13.47
CA ALA A 131 -10.08 21.40 12.06
C ALA A 131 -11.34 21.51 11.19
N ASN A 132 -12.28 20.58 11.33
CA ASN A 132 -13.53 20.59 10.56
C ASN A 132 -14.42 21.78 10.93
N SER A 133 -14.50 22.14 12.22
CA SER A 133 -15.26 23.33 12.67
C SER A 133 -14.63 24.64 12.22
N ALA A 134 -13.30 24.72 12.09
CA ALA A 134 -12.62 25.90 11.55
C ALA A 134 -12.86 26.05 10.02
N GLU A 135 -12.88 24.94 9.29
CA GLU A 135 -13.21 24.92 7.86
C GLU A 135 -14.68 25.29 7.60
N GLU A 136 -15.61 24.80 8.42
CA GLU A 136 -17.05 25.11 8.31
C GLU A 136 -17.38 26.57 8.64
N LEU A 137 -16.57 27.23 9.47
CA LEU A 137 -16.68 28.65 9.78
C LEU A 137 -16.01 29.56 8.73
N GLY A 138 -15.44 28.99 7.66
CA GLY A 138 -14.71 29.76 6.64
C GLY A 138 -13.47 30.49 7.19
N ILE A 139 -13.01 30.09 8.39
CA ILE A 139 -11.79 30.63 8.98
C ILE A 139 -10.66 29.93 8.25
N ALA A 140 -10.06 30.63 7.28
CA ALA A 140 -8.80 30.20 6.71
C ALA A 140 -7.83 30.01 7.88
N ILE A 141 -7.47 28.75 8.15
CA ILE A 141 -6.43 28.44 9.12
C ILE A 141 -5.14 28.93 8.46
N GLU A 142 -4.81 30.19 8.70
CA GLU A 142 -3.52 30.75 8.33
C GLU A 142 -2.49 29.87 9.04
N PRO A 143 -1.59 29.19 8.30
CA PRO A 143 -0.59 28.36 8.94
C PRO A 143 0.14 29.24 9.93
N ALA A 144 0.17 28.81 11.20
CA ALA A 144 0.76 29.58 12.28
C ALA A 144 2.12 30.12 11.81
N PRO A 145 2.38 31.43 11.94
CA PRO A 145 3.58 32.03 11.36
C PRO A 145 4.78 31.25 11.87
N LEU A 146 5.51 30.65 10.93
CA LEU A 146 6.76 29.95 11.21
C LEU A 146 7.62 30.87 12.08
N SER A 147 8.13 30.33 13.18
CA SER A 147 8.95 31.14 14.07
C SER A 147 10.13 31.72 13.27
N ALA A 148 10.58 32.92 13.61
CA ALA A 148 11.69 33.57 12.89
C ALA A 148 12.95 32.68 12.80
N ALA A 149 13.13 31.78 13.77
CA ALA A 149 14.18 30.77 13.78
C ALA A 149 13.97 29.69 12.70
N GLU A 150 12.75 29.18 12.53
CA GLU A 150 12.41 28.19 11.52
C GLU A 150 12.47 28.77 10.11
N ALA A 151 12.02 30.01 9.90
CA ALA A 151 12.14 30.69 8.62
C ALA A 151 13.62 30.86 8.19
N ARG A 152 14.50 31.18 9.15
CA ARG A 152 15.97 31.23 8.91
C ARG A 152 16.57 29.86 8.63
N ARG A 153 16.05 28.81 9.26
CA ARG A 153 16.50 27.44 9.01
C ARG A 153 16.07 26.95 7.63
N GLN A 154 14.81 27.20 7.24
CA GLN A 154 14.28 26.84 5.92
C GLN A 154 15.01 27.57 4.80
N SER A 155 15.26 28.88 4.95
CA SER A 155 16.03 29.64 3.95
C SER A 155 17.49 29.14 3.82
N ARG A 156 18.12 28.72 4.92
CA ARG A 156 19.46 28.10 4.86
C ARG A 156 19.45 26.74 4.16
N MET A 157 18.45 25.90 4.42
CA MET A 157 18.34 24.60 3.78
C MET A 157 18.04 24.74 2.28
N ALA A 158 17.12 25.62 1.89
CA ALA A 158 16.83 25.90 0.49
C ALA A 158 18.06 26.43 -0.26
N LYS A 159 18.85 27.30 0.38
CA LYS A 159 20.11 27.79 -0.20
C LYS A 159 21.18 26.70 -0.32
N ALA A 160 21.28 25.80 0.66
CA ALA A 160 22.21 24.68 0.61
C ALA A 160 21.83 23.67 -0.48
N GLU A 161 20.54 23.39 -0.64
CA GLU A 161 20.01 22.51 -1.68
C GLU A 161 20.25 23.09 -3.07
N ALA A 162 19.98 24.38 -3.28
CA ALA A 162 20.28 25.06 -4.54
C ALA A 162 21.79 25.04 -4.87
N ALA A 163 22.66 25.18 -3.86
CA ALA A 163 24.09 25.08 -4.06
C ALA A 163 24.53 23.65 -4.44
N ALA A 164 23.95 22.62 -3.83
CA ALA A 164 24.24 21.22 -4.16
C ALA A 164 23.78 20.85 -5.58
N VAL A 165 22.64 21.39 -6.04
CA VAL A 165 22.17 21.19 -7.41
C VAL A 165 23.12 21.85 -8.42
N ALA A 166 23.54 23.10 -8.17
CA ALA A 166 24.47 23.82 -9.05
C ALA A 166 25.88 23.19 -9.10
N ASP A 167 26.30 22.50 -8.04
CA ASP A 167 27.55 21.74 -8.03
C ASP A 167 27.42 20.47 -8.86
N ARG A 168 26.27 19.77 -8.73
CA ARG A 168 25.96 18.58 -9.53
C ARG A 168 25.87 18.90 -11.02
N GLU A 169 25.25 20.00 -11.43
CA GLU A 169 25.22 20.43 -12.84
C GLU A 169 26.62 20.69 -13.40
N ARG A 170 27.50 21.32 -12.62
CA ARG A 170 28.91 21.53 -13.03
C ARG A 170 29.68 20.23 -13.22
N ASP A 171 29.43 19.25 -12.33
CA ASP A 171 30.05 17.93 -12.44
C ASP A 171 29.54 17.19 -13.69
N TRP A 172 28.25 17.32 -14.02
CA TRP A 172 27.67 16.76 -15.26
C TRP A 172 28.27 17.38 -16.53
N ASP A 173 28.49 18.69 -16.58
CA ASP A 173 29.13 19.36 -17.72
C ASP A 173 30.60 18.92 -17.89
N THR A 174 31.27 18.53 -16.81
CA THR A 174 32.66 18.05 -16.85
C THR A 174 32.74 16.56 -17.19
N ALA A 175 31.71 15.79 -16.83
CA ALA A 175 31.66 14.35 -16.99
C ALA A 175 31.02 13.86 -18.31
N MET A 176 30.41 14.74 -19.11
CA MET A 176 29.98 14.36 -20.47
C MET A 176 31.16 14.39 -21.44
N PRO A 177 31.67 13.23 -21.92
CA PRO A 177 32.56 13.23 -23.07
C PRO A 177 31.80 13.77 -24.28
N ASP A 178 32.49 14.60 -25.06
CA ASP A 178 32.05 15.27 -26.29
C ASP A 178 30.95 14.48 -27.02
N THR A 179 29.76 15.08 -27.14
CA THR A 179 28.54 14.48 -27.75
C THR A 179 28.74 14.00 -29.19
N SER A 180 29.89 14.28 -29.80
CA SER A 180 30.39 13.67 -31.05
C SER A 180 30.32 12.13 -31.09
N LEU A 181 30.26 11.43 -29.96
CA LEU A 181 30.09 9.96 -29.94
C LEU A 181 28.65 9.47 -30.10
N LEU A 182 27.63 10.33 -29.91
CA LEU A 182 26.23 9.93 -30.10
C LEU A 182 25.81 9.96 -31.59
N GLU A 183 26.48 10.75 -32.43
CA GLU A 183 26.24 10.72 -33.89
C GLU A 183 26.72 9.41 -34.54
N LEU A 184 27.59 8.62 -33.89
CA LEU A 184 28.12 7.37 -34.47
C LEU A 184 27.22 6.15 -34.24
N ILE A 185 26.16 6.26 -33.43
CA ILE A 185 25.29 5.13 -33.07
C ILE A 185 23.93 5.18 -33.81
N GLU A 186 23.60 6.30 -34.46
CA GLU A 186 22.29 6.48 -35.11
C GLU A 186 22.19 5.81 -36.49
N ASP A 187 23.29 5.32 -37.08
CA ASP A 187 23.31 4.76 -38.44
C ASP A 187 23.06 3.24 -38.52
N ASP A 188 22.93 2.52 -37.39
CA ASP A 188 22.85 1.05 -37.38
C ASP A 188 21.63 0.49 -36.63
N ALA A 189 20.53 1.26 -36.56
CA ALA A 189 19.28 0.78 -35.98
C ALA A 189 18.54 -0.15 -36.97
N PRO A 190 18.41 -1.47 -36.68
CA PRO A 190 17.69 -2.37 -37.55
C PRO A 190 16.20 -1.99 -37.61
N ALA A 191 15.66 -1.92 -38.82
CA ALA A 191 14.26 -1.61 -39.09
C ALA A 191 13.33 -2.48 -38.22
N VAL A 192 12.60 -1.84 -37.30
CA VAL A 192 11.60 -2.49 -36.46
C VAL A 192 10.44 -2.92 -37.36
N PRO A 193 10.14 -4.22 -37.50
CA PRO A 193 9.03 -4.68 -38.31
C PRO A 193 7.71 -4.23 -37.67
N THR A 194 7.02 -3.31 -38.32
CA THR A 194 5.65 -2.91 -38.03
C THR A 194 4.70 -3.99 -38.54
N ASP A 195 4.62 -5.11 -37.83
CA ASP A 195 3.60 -6.11 -38.10
C ASP A 195 3.04 -6.67 -36.79
N GLY A 196 1.75 -6.48 -36.58
CA GLY A 196 1.08 -6.97 -35.38
C GLY A 196 -0.23 -6.29 -35.09
N GLY A 197 -1.25 -6.59 -35.91
CA GLY A 197 -2.61 -6.09 -35.78
C GLY A 197 -3.19 -6.23 -34.37
N VAL A 198 -3.75 -5.13 -33.89
CA VAL A 198 -4.58 -5.07 -32.69
C VAL A 198 -5.94 -5.70 -33.05
N SER A 199 -6.10 -6.99 -32.74
CA SER A 199 -7.41 -7.63 -32.71
C SER A 199 -8.19 -7.11 -31.50
N GLN A 200 -9.30 -6.43 -31.76
CA GLN A 200 -10.26 -6.01 -30.75
C GLN A 200 -10.88 -7.24 -30.07
N TRP A 201 -10.73 -7.31 -28.75
CA TRP A 201 -11.59 -8.06 -27.82
C TRP A 201 -11.84 -7.18 -26.60
#